data_AF-A0A7Y8JZD7-F1
#
_entry.id   AF-A0A7Y8JZD7-F1
#
_cell.length_a   1.000
_cell.length_b   1.000
_cell.length_c   1.000
_cell.angle_alpha   90.00
_cell.angle_beta   90.00
_cell.angle_gamma   90.00
#
_symmetry.space_group_name_H-M   'P 1'
#
loop_
_entity.id
_entity.type
_entity.pdbx_description
1 polymer ?
#
loop_
_entity_poly.entity_id
_entity_poly.type
_entity_poly.pdbx_seq_one_letter_code
_entity_poly.pdbx_strand_id
1 'polypeptide(L)'
;MTDDLSTALPNERTQLLETWKRVFAKTPNPCVARFLQLDRLAKGPTDKKAISNDLRKFHDRFGWMAKESSSAGKCAGALYRTQAFIQLPSDERIGKKRGQTVHIEHTVPVNVLSMRWLEVRKGGQEQELMPTFAWVMHHTVATAFHQDERMSLKGASKSTDCFAEGAPGFGRPFKRYSGLFHQGGQVWDVYNGASIEPDLFSLSDHFANVVALAQEAGAAPQFIAALKASSPD
;
A
#
# COMPACT_ATOMS: atom_id res chain seq x y z
N MET A 1 -12.62 26.75 -4.74
CA MET A 1 -12.73 25.28 -4.95
C MET A 1 -12.04 24.50 -3.83
N THR A 2 -12.17 24.93 -2.57
CA THR A 2 -11.55 24.29 -1.39
C THR A 2 -12.55 23.49 -0.56
N ASP A 3 -13.85 23.69 -0.75
CA ASP A 3 -14.94 23.05 0.02
C ASP A 3 -15.13 21.55 -0.29
N ASP A 4 -14.43 21.02 -1.29
CA ASP A 4 -14.60 19.64 -1.77
C ASP A 4 -13.78 18.63 -0.93
N LEU A 5 -12.54 18.97 -0.55
CA LEU A 5 -11.66 18.03 0.17
C LEU A 5 -12.04 17.83 1.63
N SER A 6 -12.56 18.85 2.30
CA SER A 6 -13.00 18.75 3.70
C SER A 6 -14.12 17.73 3.88
N THR A 7 -14.93 17.49 2.84
CA THR A 7 -15.99 16.49 2.83
C THR A 7 -15.51 15.17 2.23
N ALA A 8 -14.70 15.23 1.16
CA ALA A 8 -14.23 14.03 0.47
C ALA A 8 -13.28 13.18 1.33
N LEU A 9 -12.31 13.78 2.03
CA LEU A 9 -11.34 13.04 2.84
C LEU A 9 -12.00 12.17 3.94
N PRO A 10 -12.96 12.68 4.74
CA PRO A 10 -13.72 11.85 5.68
C PRO A 10 -14.46 10.68 5.04
N ASN A 11 -15.02 10.88 3.84
CA ASN A 11 -15.70 9.81 3.09
C ASN A 11 -14.69 8.73 2.62
N GLU A 12 -13.53 9.15 2.13
CA GLU A 12 -12.45 8.25 1.73
C GLU A 12 -11.90 7.45 2.92
N ARG A 13 -11.72 8.10 4.08
CA ARG A 13 -11.35 7.45 5.35
C ARG A 13 -12.37 6.39 5.76
N THR A 14 -13.65 6.73 5.69
CA THR A 14 -14.74 5.80 6.02
C THR A 14 -14.72 4.59 5.09
N GLN A 15 -14.56 4.80 3.78
CA GLN A 15 -14.46 3.72 2.81
C GLN A 15 -13.23 2.82 3.06
N LEU A 16 -12.08 3.40 3.39
CA LEU A 16 -10.86 2.68 3.75
C LEU A 16 -11.10 1.80 4.99
N LEU A 17 -11.63 2.38 6.05
CA LEU A 17 -11.88 1.68 7.31
C LEU A 17 -12.88 0.54 7.14
N GLU A 18 -14.01 0.77 6.47
CA GLU A 18 -15.00 -0.28 6.21
C GLU A 18 -14.46 -1.40 5.33
N THR A 19 -13.53 -1.08 4.42
CA THR A 19 -12.81 -2.10 3.65
C THR A 19 -11.96 -2.98 4.55
N TRP A 20 -11.16 -2.39 5.43
CA TRP A 20 -10.30 -3.14 6.36
C TRP A 20 -11.11 -3.90 7.43
N LYS A 21 -12.20 -3.32 7.96
CA LYS A 21 -13.11 -4.01 8.88
C LYS A 21 -13.66 -5.30 8.29
N ARG A 22 -14.05 -5.30 7.02
CA ARG A 22 -14.53 -6.52 6.33
C ARG A 22 -13.45 -7.59 6.21
N VAL A 23 -12.18 -7.21 6.09
CA VAL A 23 -11.06 -8.15 6.09
C VAL A 23 -10.89 -8.76 7.48
N PHE A 24 -10.77 -7.92 8.51
CA PHE A 24 -10.51 -8.39 9.86
C PHE A 24 -11.70 -9.05 10.53
N ALA A 25 -12.94 -8.74 10.14
CA ALA A 25 -14.12 -9.49 10.58
C ALA A 25 -14.08 -10.97 10.15
N LYS A 26 -13.50 -11.27 8.97
CA LYS A 26 -13.33 -12.64 8.48
C LYS A 26 -12.02 -13.27 8.91
N THR A 27 -11.01 -12.44 9.14
CA THR A 27 -9.66 -12.88 9.47
C THR A 27 -9.05 -11.93 10.50
N PRO A 28 -9.44 -12.04 11.78
CA PRO A 28 -8.91 -11.15 12.82
C PRO A 28 -7.40 -11.29 13.00
N ASN A 29 -6.86 -12.47 12.67
CA ASN A 29 -5.42 -12.74 12.64
C ASN A 29 -5.00 -13.37 11.29
N PRO A 30 -4.49 -12.57 10.35
CA PRO A 30 -3.95 -13.03 9.06
C PRO A 30 -2.92 -14.16 9.12
N CYS A 31 -2.15 -14.25 10.19
CA CYS A 31 -1.11 -15.26 10.35
C CYS A 31 -1.66 -16.62 10.81
N VAL A 32 -2.88 -16.65 11.37
CA VAL A 32 -3.56 -17.91 11.75
C VAL A 32 -4.44 -18.41 10.62
N ALA A 33 -5.17 -17.52 9.92
CA ALA A 33 -6.07 -17.91 8.83
C ALA A 33 -5.36 -18.19 7.49
N ARG A 34 -4.03 -18.17 7.47
CA ARG A 34 -3.15 -18.59 6.36
C ARG A 34 -3.54 -18.00 5.00
N PHE A 35 -3.23 -16.73 4.80
CA PHE A 35 -3.28 -16.14 3.47
C PHE A 35 -2.31 -16.86 2.51
N LEU A 36 -2.84 -17.48 1.46
CA LEU A 36 -2.04 -18.23 0.48
C LEU A 36 -0.81 -17.43 -0.02
N GLN A 37 -0.99 -16.14 -0.32
CA GLN A 37 0.10 -15.28 -0.77
C GLN A 37 1.14 -15.05 0.33
N LEU A 38 0.72 -14.93 1.59
CA LEU A 38 1.64 -14.79 2.73
C LEU A 38 2.46 -16.07 2.92
N ASP A 39 1.80 -17.24 2.88
CA ASP A 39 2.48 -18.54 2.94
C ASP A 39 3.51 -18.69 1.80
N ARG A 40 3.17 -18.23 0.58
CA ARG A 40 4.09 -18.28 -0.58
C ARG A 40 5.23 -17.29 -0.47
N LEU A 41 5.01 -16.10 0.06
CA LEU A 41 6.08 -15.13 0.29
C LEU A 41 7.05 -15.65 1.36
N ALA A 42 6.53 -16.28 2.41
CA ALA A 42 7.31 -16.87 3.49
C ALA A 42 8.07 -18.13 3.04
N LYS A 43 7.36 -19.11 2.46
CA LYS A 43 7.86 -20.50 2.27
C LYS A 43 7.87 -20.96 0.81
N GLY A 44 7.37 -20.13 -0.10
CA GLY A 44 7.21 -20.48 -1.51
C GLY A 44 8.48 -20.25 -2.35
N PRO A 45 8.34 -20.27 -3.68
CA PRO A 45 9.44 -20.14 -4.63
C PRO A 45 10.29 -18.89 -4.41
N THR A 46 11.58 -18.97 -4.76
CA THR A 46 12.53 -17.85 -4.73
C THR A 46 12.73 -17.23 -6.11
N ASP A 47 11.84 -17.48 -7.07
CA ASP A 47 11.87 -16.78 -8.35
C ASP A 47 11.22 -15.39 -8.21
N LYS A 48 11.89 -14.39 -8.78
CA LYS A 48 11.48 -12.98 -8.70
C LYS A 48 10.06 -12.75 -9.21
N LYS A 49 9.66 -13.47 -10.26
CA LYS A 49 8.37 -13.27 -10.93
C LYS A 49 7.21 -13.75 -10.05
N ALA A 50 7.36 -14.89 -9.37
CA ALA A 50 6.40 -15.38 -8.40
C ALA A 50 6.26 -14.42 -7.22
N ILE A 51 7.38 -13.96 -6.64
CA ILE A 51 7.36 -12.98 -5.54
C ILE A 51 6.65 -11.70 -5.96
N SER A 52 6.99 -11.12 -7.10
CA SER A 52 6.30 -9.91 -7.61
C SER A 52 4.79 -10.11 -7.74
N ASN A 53 4.36 -11.29 -8.16
CA ASN A 53 2.95 -11.63 -8.32
C ASN A 53 2.26 -11.83 -6.98
N ASP A 54 2.91 -12.50 -6.02
CA ASP A 54 2.35 -12.74 -4.69
C ASP A 54 2.28 -11.44 -3.86
N LEU A 55 3.28 -10.55 -3.96
CA LEU A 55 3.23 -9.20 -3.36
C LEU A 55 1.99 -8.43 -3.83
N ARG A 56 1.76 -8.37 -5.14
CA ARG A 56 0.57 -7.69 -5.71
C ARG A 56 -0.74 -8.32 -5.24
N LYS A 57 -0.82 -9.66 -5.28
CA LYS A 57 -2.05 -10.39 -4.92
C LYS A 57 -2.35 -10.37 -3.43
N PHE A 58 -1.34 -10.23 -2.58
CA PHE A 58 -1.53 -10.11 -1.14
C PHE A 58 -2.35 -8.85 -0.84
N HIS A 59 -2.05 -7.74 -1.51
CA HIS A 59 -2.77 -6.48 -1.36
C HIS A 59 -4.22 -6.49 -1.84
N ASP A 60 -4.55 -7.34 -2.81
CA ASP A 60 -5.93 -7.50 -3.27
C ASP A 60 -6.88 -7.84 -2.11
N ARG A 61 -6.37 -8.52 -1.05
CA ARG A 61 -7.14 -8.82 0.17
C ARG A 61 -7.58 -7.58 0.92
N PHE A 62 -6.75 -6.55 0.93
CA PHE A 62 -7.01 -5.30 1.64
C PHE A 62 -7.77 -4.29 0.79
N GLY A 63 -8.25 -4.66 -0.41
CA GLY A 63 -9.03 -3.78 -1.28
C GLY A 63 -8.18 -2.86 -2.15
N TRP A 64 -6.90 -3.19 -2.34
CA TRP A 64 -6.00 -2.40 -3.19
C TRP A 64 -6.27 -2.67 -4.68
N MET A 65 -7.02 -3.72 -5.01
CA MET A 65 -7.35 -4.05 -6.39
C MET A 65 -8.38 -3.09 -6.99
N ALA A 66 -8.11 -2.62 -8.21
CA ALA A 66 -9.02 -1.79 -8.99
C ALA A 66 -10.11 -2.62 -9.75
N LYS A 67 -10.52 -3.80 -9.27
CA LYS A 67 -11.56 -4.60 -9.97
C LYS A 67 -12.97 -4.16 -9.57
N GLU A 68 -13.93 -4.22 -10.49
CA GLU A 68 -15.35 -3.90 -10.22
C GLU A 68 -16.07 -4.95 -9.35
N SER A 69 -15.67 -6.22 -9.45
CA SER A 69 -16.47 -7.34 -8.92
C SER A 69 -16.21 -7.68 -7.46
N SER A 70 -15.44 -6.86 -6.73
CA SER A 70 -15.22 -7.06 -5.30
C SER A 70 -15.96 -5.98 -4.52
N SER A 71 -16.59 -6.38 -3.41
CA SER A 71 -17.15 -5.46 -2.41
C SER A 71 -16.12 -4.49 -1.81
N ALA A 72 -14.83 -4.74 -2.07
CA ALA A 72 -13.64 -3.93 -1.73
C ALA A 72 -12.90 -3.39 -2.98
N GLY A 73 -13.54 -3.39 -4.15
CA GLY A 73 -12.97 -2.97 -5.43
C GLY A 73 -12.78 -1.46 -5.55
N LYS A 74 -12.16 -1.01 -6.65
CA LYS A 74 -11.86 0.41 -6.97
C LYS A 74 -10.76 1.07 -6.13
N CYS A 75 -9.77 0.29 -5.65
CA CYS A 75 -8.66 0.80 -4.82
C CYS A 75 -9.12 1.38 -3.46
N ALA A 76 -10.33 1.04 -3.03
CA ALA A 76 -10.97 1.48 -1.78
C ALA A 76 -10.16 1.12 -0.51
N GLY A 77 -9.23 0.19 -0.62
CA GLY A 77 -8.36 -0.21 0.46
C GLY A 77 -7.03 0.54 0.57
N ALA A 78 -6.67 1.34 -0.44
CA ALA A 78 -5.39 2.04 -0.47
C ALA A 78 -5.38 3.17 0.56
N LEU A 79 -4.33 3.19 1.38
CA LEU A 79 -4.05 4.23 2.38
C LEU A 79 -3.74 5.59 1.74
N TYR A 80 -3.08 5.58 0.59
CA TYR A 80 -2.64 6.79 -0.08
C TYR A 80 -3.41 7.00 -1.36
N ARG A 81 -3.90 8.23 -1.56
CA ARG A 81 -4.68 8.60 -2.74
C ARG A 81 -4.24 9.96 -3.23
N THR A 82 -4.15 10.13 -4.55
CA THR A 82 -3.97 11.46 -5.12
C THR A 82 -5.23 12.29 -4.93
N GLN A 83 -5.07 13.60 -4.91
CA GLN A 83 -6.18 14.54 -4.84
C GLN A 83 -7.19 14.32 -5.97
N ALA A 84 -6.74 14.13 -7.22
CA ALA A 84 -7.65 13.92 -8.33
C ALA A 84 -8.46 12.61 -8.20
N PHE A 85 -7.89 11.55 -7.58
CA PHE A 85 -8.65 10.34 -7.27
C PHE A 85 -9.76 10.63 -6.24
N ILE A 86 -9.43 11.39 -5.19
CA ILE A 86 -10.36 11.71 -4.10
C ILE A 86 -11.54 12.51 -4.65
N GLN A 87 -11.27 13.48 -5.53
CA GLN A 87 -12.27 14.35 -6.15
C GLN A 87 -13.09 13.64 -7.25
N LEU A 88 -12.61 12.50 -7.78
CA LEU A 88 -13.37 11.72 -8.75
C LEU A 88 -14.56 11.04 -8.05
N PRO A 89 -15.81 11.25 -8.52
CA PRO A 89 -17.00 10.59 -7.98
C PRO A 89 -16.86 9.06 -7.96
N SER A 90 -17.35 8.43 -6.90
CA SER A 90 -17.16 6.98 -6.66
C SER A 90 -17.73 6.10 -7.77
N ASP A 91 -18.83 6.50 -8.40
CA ASP A 91 -19.47 5.83 -9.54
C ASP A 91 -18.67 5.96 -10.84
N GLU A 92 -17.84 7.00 -10.97
CA GLU A 92 -16.93 7.19 -12.10
C GLU A 92 -15.59 6.44 -11.94
N ARG A 93 -15.31 5.87 -10.76
CA ARG A 93 -14.08 5.10 -10.51
C ARG A 93 -14.15 3.71 -11.15
N ILE A 94 -13.41 3.53 -12.25
CA ILE A 94 -13.34 2.32 -13.06
C ILE A 94 -11.88 1.86 -13.10
N GLY A 95 -11.60 0.64 -12.64
CA GLY A 95 -10.24 0.07 -12.72
C GLY A 95 -10.07 -1.03 -13.76
N LYS A 96 -11.07 -1.25 -14.62
CA LYS A 96 -10.94 -2.12 -15.81
C LYS A 96 -9.92 -1.53 -16.77
N LYS A 97 -9.15 -2.39 -17.47
CA LYS A 97 -8.14 -1.95 -18.45
C LYS A 97 -8.73 -1.07 -19.57
N ARG A 98 -9.95 -1.36 -20.03
CA ARG A 98 -10.66 -0.56 -21.03
C ARG A 98 -11.55 0.44 -20.30
N GLY A 99 -11.39 1.73 -20.58
CA GLY A 99 -12.11 2.80 -19.88
C GLY A 99 -11.68 2.94 -18.42
N GLN A 100 -10.41 2.61 -18.11
CA GLN A 100 -9.85 2.85 -16.79
C GLN A 100 -10.02 4.34 -16.46
N THR A 101 -10.34 4.68 -15.22
CA THR A 101 -10.29 6.07 -14.71
C THR A 101 -9.46 6.12 -13.43
N VAL A 102 -9.29 4.99 -12.74
CA VAL A 102 -8.44 4.86 -11.56
C VAL A 102 -7.44 3.72 -11.67
N HIS A 103 -6.29 3.90 -11.05
CA HIS A 103 -5.21 2.92 -11.01
C HIS A 103 -4.55 2.89 -9.63
N ILE A 104 -3.84 1.81 -9.33
CA ILE A 104 -2.99 1.71 -8.15
C ILE A 104 -1.57 1.35 -8.56
N GLU A 105 -0.58 2.01 -7.98
CA GLU A 105 0.82 1.71 -8.20
C GLU A 105 1.55 1.60 -6.87
N HIS A 106 2.49 0.68 -6.82
CA HIS A 106 3.43 0.63 -5.70
C HIS A 106 4.37 1.84 -5.77
N THR A 107 4.34 2.64 -4.72
CA THR A 107 5.19 3.81 -4.50
C THR A 107 6.67 3.37 -4.53
N VAL A 108 6.98 2.22 -3.93
CA VAL A 108 8.24 1.50 -4.15
C VAL A 108 8.03 0.47 -5.27
N PRO A 109 8.70 0.55 -6.43
CA PRO A 109 8.47 -0.36 -7.54
C PRO A 109 8.53 -1.85 -7.14
N VAL A 110 7.56 -2.65 -7.57
CA VAL A 110 7.48 -4.07 -7.16
C VAL A 110 8.70 -4.90 -7.56
N ASN A 111 9.38 -4.53 -8.64
CA ASN A 111 10.65 -5.15 -9.05
C ASN A 111 11.75 -4.91 -8.01
N VAL A 112 11.79 -3.74 -7.38
CA VAL A 112 12.70 -3.41 -6.28
C VAL A 112 12.30 -4.18 -5.03
N LEU A 113 11.01 -4.15 -4.66
CA LEU A 113 10.49 -4.92 -3.51
C LEU A 113 10.80 -6.41 -3.62
N SER A 114 10.64 -6.99 -4.80
CA SER A 114 10.90 -8.42 -5.02
C SER A 114 12.38 -8.77 -4.90
N MET A 115 13.28 -7.88 -5.33
CA MET A 115 14.72 -8.07 -5.14
C MET A 115 15.09 -7.96 -3.66
N ARG A 116 14.56 -6.95 -2.96
CA ARG A 116 14.82 -6.76 -1.54
C ARG A 116 14.30 -7.93 -0.69
N TRP A 117 13.11 -8.44 -1.02
CA TRP A 117 12.58 -9.64 -0.36
C TRP A 117 13.46 -10.87 -0.59
N LEU A 118 14.03 -11.03 -1.78
CA LEU A 118 14.98 -12.11 -2.06
C LEU A 118 16.26 -12.02 -1.23
N GLU A 119 16.79 -10.81 -1.02
CA GLU A 119 17.95 -10.58 -0.15
C GLU A 119 17.65 -10.98 1.28
N VAL A 120 16.51 -10.53 1.82
CA VAL A 120 16.03 -10.89 3.17
C VAL A 120 15.92 -12.40 3.32
N ARG A 121 15.32 -13.09 2.33
CA ARG A 121 15.19 -14.55 2.34
C ARG A 121 16.53 -15.29 2.26
N LYS A 122 17.50 -14.77 1.51
CA LYS A 122 18.85 -15.37 1.39
C LYS A 122 19.67 -15.18 2.67
N GLY A 123 19.38 -14.16 3.46
CA GLY A 123 20.03 -13.90 4.75
C GLY A 123 19.76 -14.93 5.85
N GLY A 124 18.99 -16.00 5.56
CA GLY A 124 18.81 -17.13 6.48
C GLY A 124 17.81 -16.88 7.61
N GLN A 125 17.09 -15.76 7.59
CA GLN A 125 15.95 -15.57 8.47
C GLN A 125 14.86 -16.57 8.07
N GLU A 126 14.59 -17.57 8.93
CA GLU A 126 13.41 -18.42 8.79
C GLU A 126 12.18 -17.51 8.70
N GLN A 127 11.52 -17.53 7.54
CA GLN A 127 10.43 -16.61 7.28
C GLN A 127 9.16 -17.16 7.90
N GLU A 128 9.00 -16.89 9.20
CA GLU A 128 7.74 -17.04 9.88
C GLU A 128 6.67 -16.13 9.24
N LEU A 129 5.40 -16.48 9.44
CA LEU A 129 4.30 -15.73 8.82
C LEU A 129 4.22 -14.30 9.35
N MET A 130 4.51 -14.06 10.64
CA MET A 130 4.39 -12.73 11.23
C MET A 130 5.49 -11.76 10.75
N PRO A 131 6.79 -12.11 10.78
CA PRO A 131 7.83 -11.26 10.19
C PRO A 131 7.62 -11.04 8.70
N THR A 132 7.16 -12.05 7.96
CA THR A 132 6.80 -11.88 6.53
C THR A 132 5.67 -10.87 6.37
N PHE A 133 4.61 -10.99 7.16
CA PHE A 133 3.47 -10.07 7.10
C PHE A 133 3.92 -8.64 7.43
N ALA A 134 4.68 -8.47 8.51
CA ALA A 134 5.19 -7.18 8.94
C ALA A 134 6.09 -6.56 7.86
N TRP A 135 7.00 -7.35 7.28
CA TRP A 135 7.85 -6.87 6.19
C TRP A 135 7.04 -6.43 4.98
N VAL A 136 6.06 -7.24 4.54
CA VAL A 136 5.22 -6.88 3.40
C VAL A 136 4.48 -5.58 3.72
N MET A 137 3.80 -5.50 4.85
CA MET A 137 3.02 -4.32 5.20
C MET A 137 3.85 -3.06 5.46
N HIS A 138 5.10 -3.18 5.92
CA HIS A 138 6.00 -2.04 6.11
C HIS A 138 6.53 -1.49 4.78
N HIS A 139 6.87 -2.36 3.84
CA HIS A 139 7.64 -1.95 2.66
C HIS A 139 6.78 -1.70 1.43
N THR A 140 5.59 -2.30 1.38
CA THR A 140 4.77 -2.30 0.16
C THR A 140 3.78 -1.14 0.10
N VAL A 141 4.31 0.07 0.15
CA VAL A 141 3.53 1.32 0.01
C VAL A 141 2.89 1.37 -1.38
N ALA A 142 1.58 1.66 -1.44
CA ALA A 142 0.84 1.77 -2.68
C ALA A 142 -0.09 2.99 -2.68
N THR A 143 -0.21 3.65 -3.84
CA THR A 143 -0.99 4.87 -4.03
C THR A 143 -2.03 4.66 -5.12
N ALA A 144 -3.28 5.02 -4.83
CA ALA A 144 -4.35 5.08 -5.81
C ALA A 144 -4.38 6.46 -6.50
N PHE A 145 -4.59 6.50 -7.81
CA PHE A 145 -4.57 7.73 -8.59
C PHE A 145 -5.58 7.74 -9.72
N HIS A 146 -5.89 8.94 -10.21
CA HIS A 146 -6.64 9.14 -11.44
C HIS A 146 -5.76 8.76 -12.64
N GLN A 147 -6.31 8.10 -13.65
CA GLN A 147 -5.51 7.56 -14.76
C GLN A 147 -4.69 8.62 -15.50
N ASP A 148 -5.14 9.88 -15.51
CA ASP A 148 -4.47 10.97 -16.21
C ASP A 148 -3.15 11.35 -15.52
N GLU A 149 -3.08 11.16 -14.19
CA GLU A 149 -1.87 11.38 -13.40
C GLU A 149 -0.80 10.29 -13.67
N ARG A 150 -1.20 9.16 -14.28
CA ARG A 150 -0.27 8.08 -14.63
C ARG A 150 0.82 8.53 -15.58
N MET A 151 0.51 9.45 -16.49
CA MET A 151 1.46 9.94 -17.49
C MET A 151 2.56 10.77 -16.84
N SER A 152 2.25 11.48 -15.76
CA SER A 152 3.21 12.23 -14.95
C SER A 152 4.22 11.32 -14.25
N LEU A 153 3.88 10.05 -14.00
CA LEU A 153 4.77 9.05 -13.40
C LEU A 153 5.69 8.33 -14.40
N LYS A 154 5.58 8.63 -15.70
CA LYS A 154 6.32 7.95 -16.77
C LYS A 154 7.80 8.33 -16.71
N GLY A 155 8.65 7.37 -16.31
CA GLY A 155 10.10 7.54 -16.19
C GLY A 155 10.62 7.40 -14.76
N ALA A 156 9.79 7.76 -13.77
CA ALA A 156 10.08 7.60 -12.34
C ALA A 156 9.63 6.23 -11.77
N SER A 157 8.90 5.42 -12.55
CA SER A 157 8.25 4.18 -12.08
C SER A 157 9.16 2.95 -12.00
N LYS A 158 10.43 3.03 -12.44
CA LYS A 158 11.29 1.84 -12.59
C LYS A 158 12.33 1.66 -11.49
N SER A 159 12.68 2.71 -10.76
CA SER A 159 13.73 2.71 -9.75
C SER A 159 13.37 3.61 -8.57
N THR A 160 13.97 3.32 -7.42
CA THR A 160 13.89 4.13 -6.20
C THR A 160 15.15 3.89 -5.39
N ASP A 161 15.58 4.89 -4.64
CA ASP A 161 16.66 4.85 -3.66
C ASP A 161 16.14 4.56 -2.23
N CYS A 162 14.86 4.20 -2.07
CA CYS A 162 14.23 3.90 -0.78
C CYS A 162 14.98 2.84 0.07
N PHE A 163 15.79 1.98 -0.54
CA PHE A 163 16.60 0.96 0.14
C PHE A 163 18.11 1.19 0.02
N ALA A 164 18.55 2.28 -0.59
CA ALA A 164 19.96 2.59 -0.78
C ALA A 164 20.47 3.41 0.41
N GLU A 165 21.12 2.76 1.38
CA GLU A 165 21.68 3.43 2.54
C GLU A 165 22.64 4.56 2.11
N GLY A 166 22.54 5.72 2.78
CA GLY A 166 23.29 6.94 2.43
C GLY A 166 22.72 7.75 1.26
N ALA A 167 21.71 7.23 0.52
CA ALA A 167 21.03 8.01 -0.51
C ALA A 167 19.98 8.96 0.09
N PRO A 168 19.70 10.12 -0.55
CA PRO A 168 18.71 11.08 -0.05
C PRO A 168 17.29 10.53 0.13
N GLY A 169 16.89 9.50 -0.63
CA GLY A 169 15.59 8.85 -0.52
C GLY A 169 15.56 7.60 0.35
N PHE A 170 16.64 7.25 1.04
CA PHE A 170 16.66 6.10 1.95
C PHE A 170 15.51 6.17 2.97
N GLY A 171 14.71 5.10 3.06
CA GLY A 171 13.55 5.02 3.94
C GLY A 171 12.35 5.90 3.53
N ARG A 172 12.40 6.60 2.38
CA ARG A 172 11.38 7.57 1.95
C ARG A 172 10.66 7.06 0.69
N PRO A 173 9.52 6.35 0.85
CA PRO A 173 8.87 5.70 -0.28
C PRO A 173 8.39 6.70 -1.33
N PHE A 174 7.96 7.88 -0.91
CA PHE A 174 7.43 8.91 -1.80
C PHE A 174 8.49 9.80 -2.44
N LYS A 175 9.78 9.70 -2.08
CA LYS A 175 10.84 10.61 -2.59
C LYS A 175 10.87 10.71 -4.11
N ARG A 176 10.57 9.62 -4.82
CA ARG A 176 10.50 9.57 -6.29
C ARG A 176 9.41 10.50 -6.89
N TYR A 177 8.45 10.95 -6.09
CA TYR A 177 7.36 11.86 -6.49
C TYR A 177 7.71 13.34 -6.24
N SER A 178 8.82 13.65 -5.57
CA SER A 178 9.22 15.04 -5.25
C SER A 178 9.28 15.95 -6.48
N GLY A 179 9.82 15.46 -7.60
CA GLY A 179 9.85 16.20 -8.87
C GLY A 179 8.52 16.24 -9.64
N LEU A 180 7.51 15.49 -9.18
CA LEU A 180 6.23 15.31 -9.86
C LEU A 180 5.05 15.92 -9.10
N PHE A 181 5.27 16.43 -7.89
CA PHE A 181 4.23 16.96 -7.00
C PHE A 181 3.37 18.05 -7.66
N HIS A 182 3.96 18.82 -8.57
CA HIS A 182 3.27 19.86 -9.34
C HIS A 182 2.59 19.35 -10.62
N GLN A 183 2.87 18.12 -11.08
CA GLN A 183 2.41 17.56 -12.35
C GLN A 183 1.51 16.31 -12.20
N GLY A 184 1.62 15.59 -11.08
CA GLY A 184 0.94 14.32 -10.81
C GLY A 184 -0.01 14.34 -9.61
N GLY A 185 -0.28 15.52 -9.06
CA GLY A 185 -1.22 15.75 -7.97
C GLY A 185 -0.63 15.59 -6.56
N GLN A 186 -1.27 16.24 -5.59
CA GLN A 186 -1.01 16.09 -4.16
C GLN A 186 -1.42 14.69 -3.70
N VAL A 187 -0.54 13.97 -2.99
CA VAL A 187 -0.89 12.69 -2.35
C VAL A 187 -1.37 12.95 -0.92
N TRP A 188 -2.42 12.27 -0.52
CA TRP A 188 -3.00 12.31 0.82
C TRP A 188 -2.93 10.94 1.47
N ASP A 189 -2.61 10.93 2.75
CA ASP A 189 -2.93 9.83 3.65
C ASP A 189 -4.40 9.97 4.05
N VAL A 190 -5.25 9.08 3.54
CA VAL A 190 -6.69 9.18 3.79
C VAL A 190 -7.09 8.64 5.16
N TYR A 191 -6.19 7.96 5.88
CA TYR A 191 -6.48 7.49 7.23
C TYR A 191 -6.47 8.63 8.24
N ASN A 192 -5.46 9.50 8.18
CA ASN A 192 -5.32 10.66 9.08
C ASN A 192 -5.71 11.99 8.44
N GLY A 193 -5.96 12.02 7.13
CA GLY A 193 -6.34 13.23 6.38
C GLY A 193 -5.16 14.18 6.09
N ALA A 194 -3.92 13.73 6.27
CA ALA A 194 -2.73 14.55 6.07
C ALA A 194 -2.23 14.51 4.62
N SER A 195 -1.70 15.65 4.17
CA SER A 195 -0.88 15.71 2.95
C SER A 195 0.42 14.94 3.16
N ILE A 196 0.84 14.17 2.15
CA ILE A 196 2.15 13.52 2.13
C ILE A 196 3.20 14.50 1.64
N GLU A 197 4.19 14.77 2.48
CA GLU A 197 5.42 15.47 2.10
C GLU A 197 6.49 14.44 1.67
N PRO A 198 6.83 14.32 0.37
CA PRO A 198 7.68 13.25 -0.16
C PRO A 198 9.07 13.15 0.49
N ASP A 199 9.57 14.28 0.98
CA ASP A 199 10.90 14.43 1.55
C ASP A 199 10.94 14.15 3.05
N LEU A 200 9.79 14.04 3.71
CA LEU A 200 9.70 13.83 5.15
C LEU A 200 9.06 12.48 5.48
N PHE A 201 8.07 12.06 4.69
CA PHE A 201 7.32 10.83 4.95
C PHE A 201 8.18 9.57 4.77
N SER A 202 8.22 8.75 5.82
CA SER A 202 9.06 7.55 5.90
C SER A 202 8.26 6.25 5.78
N LEU A 203 8.97 5.13 5.60
CA LEU A 203 8.39 3.79 5.74
C LEU A 203 7.86 3.54 7.16
N SER A 204 8.51 4.08 8.19
CA SER A 204 8.06 3.97 9.58
C SER A 204 6.72 4.68 9.80
N ASP A 205 6.52 5.87 9.20
CA ASP A 205 5.24 6.57 9.23
C ASP A 205 4.15 5.72 8.56
N HIS A 206 4.46 5.13 7.40
CA HIS A 206 3.53 4.21 6.73
C HIS A 206 3.12 3.05 7.63
N PHE A 207 4.10 2.38 8.26
CA PHE A 207 3.83 1.22 9.09
C PHE A 207 3.02 1.58 10.33
N ALA A 208 3.29 2.74 10.93
CA ALA A 208 2.47 3.27 12.03
C ALA A 208 1.01 3.43 11.61
N ASN A 209 0.75 3.97 10.42
CA ASN A 209 -0.60 4.13 9.88
C ASN A 209 -1.27 2.78 9.58
N VAL A 210 -0.53 1.80 9.05
CA VAL A 210 -1.02 0.43 8.86
C VAL A 210 -1.44 -0.21 10.18
N VAL A 211 -0.59 -0.10 11.20
CA VAL A 211 -0.86 -0.68 12.53
C VAL A 211 -2.08 -0.03 13.17
N ALA A 212 -2.17 1.30 13.12
CA ALA A 212 -3.31 2.05 13.65
C ALA A 212 -4.61 1.68 12.92
N LEU A 213 -4.59 1.62 11.59
CA LEU A 213 -5.74 1.22 10.79
C LEU A 213 -6.15 -0.23 11.06
N ALA A 214 -5.21 -1.18 11.16
CA ALA A 214 -5.52 -2.57 11.50
C ALA A 214 -6.18 -2.67 12.88
N GLN A 215 -5.67 -1.92 13.86
CA GLN A 215 -6.21 -1.89 15.21
C GLN A 215 -7.64 -1.33 15.23
N GLU A 216 -7.89 -0.19 14.56
CA GLU A 216 -9.23 0.41 14.46
C GLU A 216 -10.20 -0.45 13.65
N ALA A 217 -9.71 -1.20 12.67
CA ALA A 217 -10.50 -2.12 11.86
C ALA A 217 -10.86 -3.43 12.58
N GLY A 218 -10.42 -3.63 13.82
CA GLY A 218 -10.79 -4.80 14.64
C GLY A 218 -9.88 -6.02 14.45
N ALA A 219 -8.63 -5.83 14.04
CA ALA A 219 -7.64 -6.90 14.10
C ALA A 219 -7.43 -7.37 15.56
N ALA A 220 -7.10 -8.65 15.74
CA ALA A 220 -6.99 -9.23 17.07
C ALA A 220 -5.85 -8.57 17.88
N PRO A 221 -6.01 -8.30 19.20
CA PRO A 221 -5.00 -7.61 20.00
C PRO A 221 -3.62 -8.27 19.98
N GLN A 222 -3.58 -9.61 20.06
CA GLN A 222 -2.35 -10.39 19.97
C GLN A 222 -1.67 -10.28 18.60
N PHE A 223 -2.46 -10.10 17.54
CA PHE A 223 -1.92 -9.85 16.20
C PHE A 223 -1.31 -8.45 16.12
N ILE A 224 -1.97 -7.43 16.65
CA ILE A 224 -1.43 -6.06 16.69
C ILE A 224 -0.15 -5.99 17.54
N ALA A 225 -0.11 -6.67 18.68
CA ALA A 225 1.08 -6.74 19.52
C ALA A 225 2.25 -7.39 18.75
N ALA A 226 2.01 -8.52 18.09
CA ALA A 226 3.01 -9.21 17.29
C ALA A 226 3.48 -8.38 16.08
N LEU A 227 2.56 -7.65 15.42
CA LEU A 227 2.87 -6.77 14.30
C LEU A 227 3.78 -5.62 14.73
N LYS A 228 3.49 -4.98 15.87
CA LYS A 228 4.34 -3.92 16.46
C LYS A 228 5.72 -4.45 16.85
N ALA A 229 5.79 -5.63 17.46
CA ALA A 229 7.05 -6.27 17.85
C ALA A 229 7.89 -6.73 16.64
N SER A 230 7.26 -6.91 15.48
CA SER A 230 7.92 -7.30 14.22
C SER A 230 8.24 -6.10 13.33
N SER A 231 8.16 -4.86 13.86
CA SER A 231 8.54 -3.66 13.12
C SER A 231 9.99 -3.81 12.66
N PRO A 232 10.27 -3.78 11.35
CA PRO A 232 11.64 -3.75 10.85
C PRO A 232 12.30 -2.45 11.31
N ASP A 233 13.44 -2.57 12.00
CA ASP A 233 14.35 -1.46 12.26
C ASP A 233 14.95 -0.92 10.95
#